data_AF-A0A7U9XN10-F1
#
_entry.id   AF-A0A7U9XN10-F1
#
_cell.length_a   1.000
_cell.length_b   1.000
_cell.length_c   1.000
_cell.angle_alpha   90.00
_cell.angle_beta   90.00
_cell.angle_gamma   90.00
#
_symmetry.space_group_name_H-M   'P 1'
#
loop_
_entity.id
_entity.type
_entity.pdbx_description
1 polymer ?
#
loop_
_entity_poly.entity_id
_entity_poly.type
_entity_poly.pdbx_seq_one_letter_code
_entity_poly.pdbx_strand_id
1 'polypeptide(L)'
;MTQQEQDTIKAYFWHGATLEHIARQKNVTIERVRQQLAKVERKLSKGKAGKILIEYARIEGMRYHGGFSFFMNHGSIVEYEIVKREEAREKLELYLEMKRQEMERHEKRIGEAEKDIAR
;
A
#
# COMPACT_ATOMS: atom_id res chain seq x y z
N MET A 1 13.31 -5.36 12.66
CA MET A 1 13.47 -3.89 12.49
C MET A 1 12.61 -3.22 13.54
N THR A 2 13.09 -2.17 14.18
CA THR A 2 12.27 -1.42 15.16
C THR A 2 11.25 -0.53 14.45
N GLN A 3 10.19 -0.11 15.16
CA GLN A 3 9.18 0.80 14.58
C GLN A 3 9.80 2.12 14.12
N GLN A 4 10.72 2.68 14.91
CA GLN A 4 11.48 3.87 14.53
C GLN A 4 12.32 3.71 13.26
N GLU A 5 12.95 2.53 13.07
CA GLU A 5 13.66 2.21 11.81
C GLU A 5 12.66 2.20 10.64
N GLN A 6 11.48 1.58 10.79
CA GLN A 6 10.43 1.56 9.76
C GLN A 6 9.94 2.96 9.37
N ASP A 7 9.65 3.80 10.36
CA ASP A 7 9.13 5.14 10.10
C ASP A 7 10.17 6.01 9.38
N THR A 8 11.46 5.81 9.66
CA THR A 8 12.57 6.50 8.97
C THR A 8 12.63 6.11 7.49
N ILE A 9 12.51 4.81 7.22
CA ILE A 9 12.53 4.26 5.85
C ILE A 9 11.32 4.74 5.07
N LYS A 10 10.13 4.71 5.67
CA LYS A 10 8.90 5.21 5.05
C LYS A 10 9.00 6.69 4.71
N ALA A 11 9.48 7.51 5.65
CA ALA A 11 9.70 8.93 5.40
C ALA A 11 10.62 9.18 4.20
N TYR A 12 11.75 8.45 4.11
CA TYR A 12 12.71 8.65 3.03
C TYR A 12 12.26 8.04 1.69
N PHE A 13 11.98 6.74 1.64
CA PHE A 13 11.71 6.01 0.40
C PHE A 13 10.27 6.12 -0.10
N TRP A 14 9.27 6.20 0.79
CA TRP A 14 7.86 6.27 0.39
C TRP A 14 7.35 7.70 0.26
N HIS A 15 7.77 8.60 1.14
CA HIS A 15 7.29 9.98 1.19
C HIS A 15 8.27 10.99 0.59
N GLY A 16 9.46 10.56 0.18
CA GLY A 16 10.46 11.42 -0.47
C GLY A 16 11.04 12.52 0.43
N ALA A 17 10.96 12.37 1.75
CA ALA A 17 11.47 13.37 2.69
C ALA A 17 13.01 13.45 2.66
N THR A 18 13.56 14.66 2.76
CA THR A 18 15.02 14.84 2.82
C THR A 18 15.59 14.40 4.17
N LEU A 19 16.90 14.11 4.20
CA LEU A 19 17.59 13.72 5.43
C LEU A 19 17.51 14.81 6.51
N GLU A 20 17.59 16.09 6.12
CA GLU A 20 17.46 17.24 7.01
C GLU A 20 16.07 17.32 7.63
N HIS A 21 15.03 17.02 6.84
CA HIS A 21 13.64 17.03 7.31
C HIS A 21 13.42 15.93 8.36
N ILE A 22 13.90 14.72 8.07
CA ILE A 22 13.80 13.57 8.98
C ILE A 22 14.62 13.82 10.26
N ALA A 23 15.83 14.38 10.13
CA ALA A 23 16.69 14.73 11.25
C ALA A 23 16.02 15.74 12.19
N ARG A 24 15.41 16.80 11.62
CA ARG A 24 14.64 17.80 12.38
C ARG A 24 13.43 17.20 13.08
N GLN A 25 12.63 16.39 12.38
CA GLN A 25 11.44 15.77 12.97
C GLN A 25 11.78 14.81 14.13
N LYS A 26 12.90 14.08 14.02
CA LYS A 26 13.30 13.07 15.00
C LYS A 26 14.29 13.57 16.05
N ASN A 27 14.66 14.86 15.98
CA ASN A 27 15.66 15.49 16.84
C ASN A 27 16.99 14.69 16.90
N VAL A 28 17.49 14.29 15.73
CA VAL A 28 18.76 13.56 15.58
C VAL A 28 19.65 14.23 14.54
N THR A 29 20.93 13.86 14.50
CA THR A 29 21.84 14.37 13.46
C THR A 29 21.54 13.72 12.09
N ILE A 30 21.81 14.46 11.01
CA ILE A 30 21.70 13.96 9.63
C ILE A 30 22.52 12.66 9.45
N GLU A 31 23.71 12.61 10.05
CA GLU A 31 24.59 11.45 10.00
C GLU A 31 23.95 10.21 10.65
N ARG A 32 23.20 10.40 11.75
CA ARG A 32 22.46 9.29 12.38
C ARG A 32 21.38 8.73 11.46
N VAL A 33 20.68 9.59 10.71
CA VAL A 33 19.67 9.17 9.72
C VAL A 33 20.35 8.40 8.59
N ARG A 34 21.48 8.87 8.06
CA ARG A 34 22.27 8.15 7.03
C ARG A 34 22.68 6.76 7.48
N GLN A 35 23.21 6.63 8.71
CA GLN A 35 23.60 5.34 9.27
C GLN A 35 22.40 4.39 9.42
N GLN A 36 21.24 4.89 9.84
CA GLN A 36 20.02 4.10 9.94
C GLN A 36 19.59 3.58 8.56
N LEU A 37 19.59 4.43 7.53
CA LEU A 37 19.25 4.03 6.16
C LEU A 37 20.24 2.98 5.63
N ALA A 38 21.55 3.20 5.75
CA ALA A 38 22.57 2.25 5.30
C ALA A 38 22.46 0.89 6.03
N LYS A 39 22.14 0.89 7.33
CA LYS A 39 21.91 -0.34 8.11
C LYS A 39 20.70 -1.11 7.58
N VAL A 40 19.63 -0.40 7.21
CA VAL A 40 18.43 -1.00 6.64
C VAL A 40 18.71 -1.52 5.25
N GLU A 41 19.38 -0.77 4.38
CA GLU A 41 19.75 -1.21 3.04
C GLU A 41 20.53 -2.52 3.08
N ARG A 42 21.49 -2.65 4.01
CA ARG A 42 22.21 -3.91 4.24
C ARG A 42 21.29 -5.05 4.67
N LYS A 43 20.25 -4.78 5.46
CA LYS A 43 19.25 -5.78 5.87
C LYS A 43 18.31 -6.17 4.71
N LEU A 44 17.92 -5.21 3.87
CA LEU A 44 17.06 -5.44 2.71
C LEU A 44 17.81 -6.15 1.56
N SER A 45 19.08 -5.79 1.36
CA SER A 45 20.00 -6.42 0.40
C SER A 45 20.15 -7.93 0.63
N LYS A 46 20.01 -8.43 1.86
CA LYS A 46 20.03 -9.87 2.15
C LYS A 46 18.79 -10.57 1.57
N GLY A 47 18.88 -10.98 0.31
CA GLY A 47 18.18 -12.11 -0.33
C GLY A 47 16.65 -12.05 -0.40
N LYS A 48 15.95 -11.84 0.72
CA LYS A 48 14.50 -11.92 0.83
C LYS A 48 13.80 -10.69 0.24
N ALA A 49 14.23 -9.46 0.56
CA ALA A 49 13.60 -8.27 -0.02
C ALA A 49 13.94 -8.12 -1.51
N GLY A 50 15.19 -8.42 -1.91
CA GLY A 50 15.57 -8.51 -3.32
C GLY A 50 14.73 -9.52 -4.11
N LYS A 51 14.55 -10.75 -3.60
CA LYS A 51 13.67 -11.74 -4.24
C LYS A 51 12.23 -11.26 -4.38
N ILE A 52 11.66 -10.67 -3.32
CA ILE A 52 10.28 -10.14 -3.35
C ILE A 52 10.16 -9.01 -4.38
N LEU A 53 11.10 -8.07 -4.41
CA LEU A 53 11.08 -6.96 -5.36
C LEU A 53 11.28 -7.43 -6.80
N ILE A 54 12.15 -8.41 -7.04
CA ILE A 54 12.36 -9.01 -8.37
C ILE A 54 11.11 -9.76 -8.82
N GLU A 55 10.49 -10.54 -7.94
CA GLU A 55 9.22 -11.22 -8.24
C GLU A 55 8.12 -10.22 -8.53
N TYR A 56 8.00 -9.16 -7.73
CA TYR A 56 7.02 -8.09 -7.95
C TYR A 56 7.26 -7.38 -9.28
N ALA A 57 8.48 -6.96 -9.58
CA ALA A 57 8.85 -6.32 -10.85
C ALA A 57 8.62 -7.24 -12.05
N ARG A 58 8.91 -8.54 -11.92
CA ARG A 58 8.63 -9.54 -12.95
C ARG A 58 7.12 -9.71 -13.19
N ILE A 59 6.33 -9.80 -12.13
CA ILE A 59 4.86 -9.91 -12.21
C ILE A 59 4.28 -8.65 -12.84
N GLU A 60 4.72 -7.47 -12.41
CA GLU A 60 4.22 -6.19 -12.92
C GLU A 60 4.61 -5.99 -14.39
N GLY A 61 5.84 -6.35 -14.79
CA GLY A 61 6.27 -6.33 -16.19
C GLY A 61 5.48 -7.29 -17.08
N MET A 62 5.09 -8.45 -16.56
CA MET A 62 4.24 -9.40 -17.29
C MET A 62 2.84 -8.86 -17.58
N ARG A 63 2.29 -7.96 -16.75
CA ARG A 63 0.98 -7.32 -17.01
C ARG A 63 0.97 -6.49 -18.29
N TYR A 64 2.12 -5.91 -18.64
CA TYR A 64 2.27 -5.10 -19.85
C TYR A 64 2.75 -5.92 -21.06
N HIS A 65 2.78 -7.25 -20.94
CA HIS A 65 3.18 -8.12 -22.02
C HIS A 65 1.94 -8.65 -22.75
N GLY A 66 1.71 -8.13 -23.96
CA GLY A 66 0.59 -8.53 -24.82
C GLY A 66 1.05 -8.79 -26.25
N GLY A 67 0.50 -9.84 -26.87
CA GLY A 67 0.71 -10.14 -28.28
C GLY A 67 -0.29 -9.44 -29.19
N PHE A 68 -0.07 -9.51 -30.51
CA PHE A 68 -0.95 -8.89 -31.52
C PHE A 68 -2.43 -9.28 -31.37
N SER A 69 -2.72 -10.55 -31.09
CA SER A 69 -4.09 -11.02 -30.86
C SER A 69 -4.77 -10.38 -29.65
N PHE A 70 -4.00 -10.04 -28.59
CA PHE A 70 -4.56 -9.32 -27.46
C PHE A 70 -4.95 -7.89 -27.86
N PHE A 71 -4.03 -7.20 -28.55
CA PHE A 71 -4.25 -5.84 -29.04
C PHE A 71 -5.48 -5.74 -29.94
N MET A 72 -5.66 -6.68 -30.87
CA MET A 72 -6.83 -6.70 -31.75
C MET A 72 -8.17 -6.83 -31.02
N ASN A 73 -8.18 -7.50 -29.86
CA ASN A 73 -9.40 -7.74 -29.09
C ASN A 73 -9.67 -6.68 -28.02
N HIS A 74 -8.62 -6.03 -27.47
CA HIS A 74 -8.75 -5.19 -26.28
C HIS A 74 -8.06 -3.81 -26.40
N GLY A 75 -7.39 -3.51 -27.52
CA GLY A 75 -6.60 -2.30 -27.70
C GLY A 75 -5.25 -2.35 -26.98
N SER A 76 -4.66 -1.18 -26.71
CA SER A 76 -3.37 -1.08 -26.02
C SER A 76 -3.44 -1.76 -24.64
N ILE A 77 -2.47 -2.62 -24.33
CA ILE A 77 -2.38 -3.30 -23.02
C ILE A 77 -2.34 -2.30 -21.86
N VAL A 78 -1.74 -1.12 -22.08
CA VAL A 78 -1.67 -0.05 -21.08
C VAL A 78 -3.06 0.54 -20.83
N GLU A 79 -3.80 0.85 -21.90
CA GLU A 79 -5.16 1.40 -21.79
C GLU A 79 -6.10 0.39 -21.14
N TYR A 80 -6.01 -0.87 -21.55
CA TYR A 80 -6.76 -1.96 -20.94
C TYR A 80 -6.50 -2.09 -19.43
N GLU A 81 -5.23 -2.05 -19.00
CA GLU A 81 -4.89 -2.11 -17.57
C GLU A 81 -5.37 -0.88 -16.79
N ILE A 82 -5.39 0.32 -17.40
CA ILE A 82 -5.97 1.52 -16.77
C ILE A 82 -7.45 1.29 -16.50
N VAL A 83 -8.22 0.87 -17.51
CA VAL A 83 -9.65 0.58 -17.37
C VAL A 83 -9.89 -0.49 -16.29
N LYS A 84 -9.12 -1.59 -16.30
CA LYS A 84 -9.26 -2.65 -15.29
C LYS A 84 -8.92 -2.19 -13.88
N ARG A 85 -7.98 -1.26 -13.70
CA ARG A 85 -7.68 -0.68 -12.40
C ARG A 85 -8.80 0.20 -11.89
N GLU A 86 -9.45 0.96 -12.76
CA GLU A 86 -10.63 1.76 -12.39
C GLU A 86 -11.82 0.87 -12.01
N GLU A 87 -12.16 -0.14 -12.82
CA GLU A 87 -13.21 -1.12 -12.49
C GLU A 87 -12.97 -1.79 -11.12
N ALA A 88 -11.71 -2.13 -10.80
CA ALA A 88 -11.35 -2.74 -9.53
C ALA A 88 -11.51 -1.78 -8.34
N ARG A 89 -11.19 -0.50 -8.53
CA ARG A 89 -11.38 0.55 -7.51
C ARG A 89 -12.86 0.76 -7.22
N GLU A 90 -13.69 0.88 -8.25
CA GLU A 90 -15.14 1.04 -8.09
C GLU A 90 -15.77 -0.13 -7.34
N LYS A 91 -15.38 -1.37 -7.70
CA LYS A 91 -15.84 -2.58 -6.97
C LYS A 91 -15.43 -2.57 -5.51
N LEU A 92 -14.21 -2.14 -5.21
CA LEU A 92 -13.74 -2.04 -3.83
C LEU A 92 -14.51 -0.97 -3.05
N GLU A 93 -14.74 0.20 -3.64
CA GLU A 93 -15.52 1.27 -3.01
C GLU A 93 -16.94 0.81 -2.69
N LEU A 94 -17.61 0.15 -3.64
CA LEU A 94 -18.94 -0.42 -3.43
C LEU A 94 -18.94 -1.45 -2.30
N TYR A 95 -17.95 -2.34 -2.27
CA TYR A 95 -17.82 -3.34 -1.20
C TYR A 95 -17.65 -2.68 0.17
N LEU A 96 -16.79 -1.67 0.28
CA LEU A 96 -16.56 -0.95 1.52
C LEU A 96 -17.82 -0.21 2.00
N GLU A 97 -18.57 0.39 1.07
CA GLU A 97 -19.84 1.04 1.36
C GLU A 97 -20.88 0.03 1.90
N MET A 98 -21.01 -1.12 1.24
CA MET A 98 -21.89 -2.19 1.73
C MET A 98 -21.49 -2.64 3.14
N LYS A 99 -20.19 -2.77 3.42
CA LYS A 99 -19.70 -3.15 4.75
C LYS A 99 -19.96 -2.09 5.81
N ARG A 100 -19.84 -0.80 5.48
CA ARG A 100 -20.25 0.29 6.39
C ARG A 100 -21.74 0.18 6.74
N GLN A 101 -22.61 0.01 5.75
CA GLN A 101 -24.05 -0.12 5.97
C GLN A 101 -24.44 -1.39 6.75
N GLU A 102 -23.71 -2.48 6.57
CA GLU A 102 -23.91 -3.71 7.37
C GLU A 102 -23.55 -3.48 8.84
N MET A 103 -22.44 -2.79 9.11
CA MET A 103 -22.00 -2.42 10.46
C MET A 103 -22.99 -1.47 11.14
N GLU A 104 -23.44 -0.42 10.45
CA GLU A 104 -24.42 0.53 11.01
C GLU A 104 -25.75 -0.16 11.35
N ARG A 105 -26.22 -1.07 10.49
CA ARG A 105 -27.42 -1.87 10.77
C ARG A 105 -27.23 -2.81 11.95
N HIS A 106 -26.03 -3.37 12.10
CA HIS A 106 -25.69 -4.20 13.25
C HIS A 106 -25.69 -3.39 14.55
N GLU A 107 -25.07 -2.21 14.56
CA GLU A 107 -25.04 -1.30 15.72
C GLU A 107 -26.46 -0.83 16.12
N LYS A 108 -27.30 -0.48 15.14
CA LYS A 108 -28.70 -0.13 15.41
C LYS A 108 -29.47 -1.27 16.08
N ARG A 109 -29.30 -2.51 15.58
CA ARG A 109 -29.93 -3.71 16.19
C ARG A 109 -29.47 -3.95 17.63
N ILE A 110 -28.18 -3.75 17.92
CA ILE A 110 -27.66 -3.85 19.28
C ILE A 110 -28.29 -2.76 20.16
N GLY A 111 -28.25 -1.50 19.71
CA GLY A 111 -28.79 -0.39 20.48
C GLY A 111 -30.31 -0.46 20.72
N GLU A 112 -31.07 -1.06 19.81
CA GLU A 112 -32.49 -1.37 20.02
C GLU A 112 -32.69 -2.49 21.05
N ALA A 113 -31.94 -3.58 20.94
CA ALA A 113 -32.00 -4.67 21.90
C ALA A 113 -31.60 -4.24 23.33
N GLU A 114 -30.60 -3.36 23.47
CA GLU A 114 -30.20 -2.79 24.77
C GLU A 114 -31.29 -1.91 25.39
N LYS A 115 -32.02 -1.15 24.56
CA LYS A 115 -33.16 -0.33 25.03
C LYS A 115 -34.34 -1.17 25.48
N ASP A 116 -34.61 -2.28 24.81
CA ASP A 116 -35.67 -3.21 25.17
C ASP A 116 -35.36 -3.97 26.47
N ILE A 117 -34.08 -4.23 26.77
CA ILE A 117 -33.64 -4.84 28.04
C ILE A 117 -33.69 -3.86 29.21
N ALA A 118 -33.52 -2.55 28.96
CA ALA A 118 -33.52 -1.50 29.98
C ALA A 118 -34.91 -0.99 30.38
N ARG A 119 -35.99 -1.57 29.83
CA ARG A 119 -37.39 -1.17 30.04
C ARG A 119 -38.15 -2.21 30.85
#